data_AF-A0A6I9T423-F1
#
_entry.id   AF-A0A6I9T423-F1
#
_cell.length_a   1.000
_cell.length_b   1.000
_cell.length_c   1.000
_cell.angle_alpha   90.00
_cell.angle_beta   90.00
_cell.angle_gamma   90.00
#
_symmetry.space_group_name_H-M   'P 1'
#
loop_
_entity.id
_entity.type
_entity.pdbx_description
1 polymer ?
#
loop_
_entity_poly.entity_id
_entity_poly.type
_entity_poly.pdbx_seq_one_letter_code
_entity_poly.pdbx_strand_id
1 'polypeptide(L)'
;MERVCAIFILCSLLIAGSYASTSKDILEAEKWFRNLSQRREKVAKLRFYIQDVLGGPNATIWEVARSNVTSLSHTMFGQIRVLDNLITAEPDRNSEKLGRAQGLVTSADLRESALAMNLNFVFTAGRYNGSTLCILGRNPIDTMNRELPVVGGTGVFRMARGFSISNTYSYDPVENYGVLEYTVYVSYV
;
A
#
# COMPACT_ATOMS: atom_id res chain seq x y z
N MET A 1 -13.73 38.48 26.46
CA MET A 1 -14.79 37.47 26.66
C MET A 1 -15.37 37.00 25.34
N GLU A 2 -15.80 37.90 24.45
CA GLU A 2 -16.42 37.57 23.16
C GLU A 2 -15.56 36.69 22.23
N ARG A 3 -14.25 36.98 22.11
CA ARG A 3 -13.31 36.17 21.29
C ARG A 3 -13.18 34.72 21.78
N VAL A 4 -13.30 34.49 23.08
CA VAL A 4 -13.19 33.15 23.68
C VAL A 4 -14.47 32.35 23.42
N CYS A 5 -15.65 32.97 23.54
CA CYS A 5 -16.93 32.36 23.17
C CYS A 5 -17.00 31.99 21.68
N ALA A 6 -16.51 32.85 20.79
CA ALA A 6 -16.51 32.58 19.35
C ALA A 6 -15.64 31.34 19.00
N ILE A 7 -14.49 31.18 19.64
CA ILE A 7 -13.61 30.00 19.45
C ILE A 7 -14.29 28.73 19.95
N PHE A 8 -14.94 28.74 21.13
CA PHE A 8 -15.64 27.58 21.65
C PHE A 8 -16.82 27.15 20.76
N ILE A 9 -17.57 28.10 20.19
CA ILE A 9 -18.66 27.81 19.24
C ILE A 9 -18.12 27.22 17.93
N LEU A 10 -17.00 27.75 17.42
CA LEU A 10 -16.38 27.22 16.19
C LEU A 10 -15.88 25.79 16.40
N CYS A 11 -15.22 25.51 17.53
CA CYS A 11 -14.74 24.17 17.88
C CYS A 11 -15.90 23.18 18.08
N SER A 12 -17.01 23.59 18.71
CA SER A 12 -18.17 22.70 18.90
C SER A 12 -18.87 22.37 17.59
N LEU A 13 -18.97 23.33 16.65
CA LEU A 13 -19.50 23.10 15.31
C LEU A 13 -18.61 22.17 14.47
N LEU A 14 -17.28 22.30 14.58
CA LEU A 14 -16.34 21.39 13.91
C LEU A 14 -16.48 19.96 14.43
N ILE A 15 -16.55 19.79 15.76
CA ILE A 15 -16.74 18.49 16.39
C ILE A 15 -18.09 17.87 15.99
N ALA A 16 -19.18 18.63 16.06
CA ALA A 16 -20.52 18.17 15.64
C ALA A 16 -20.56 17.79 14.15
N GLY A 17 -19.90 18.55 13.29
CA GLY A 17 -19.76 18.26 11.87
C GLY A 17 -19.02 16.95 11.61
N SER A 18 -17.90 16.71 12.31
CA SER A 18 -17.16 15.45 12.24
C SER A 18 -18.00 14.26 12.72
N TYR A 19 -18.69 14.38 13.87
CA TYR A 19 -19.59 13.32 14.37
C TYR A 19 -20.73 13.01 13.39
N ALA A 20 -21.34 14.03 12.78
CA ALA A 20 -22.41 13.84 11.81
C ALA A 20 -21.92 13.20 10.50
N SER A 21 -20.67 13.44 10.09
CA SER A 21 -20.04 12.75 8.97
C SER A 21 -19.80 11.27 9.32
N THR A 22 -19.18 11.01 10.46
CA THR A 22 -18.91 9.64 10.93
C THR A 22 -20.18 8.81 11.08
N SER A 23 -21.27 9.40 11.57
CA SER A 23 -22.54 8.67 11.73
C SER A 23 -23.16 8.27 10.38
N LYS A 24 -22.99 9.09 9.34
CA LYS A 24 -23.39 8.73 7.96
C LYS A 24 -22.54 7.59 7.42
N ASP A 25 -21.22 7.65 7.58
CA ASP A 25 -20.31 6.62 7.09
C ASP A 25 -20.57 5.25 7.74
N ILE A 26 -20.84 5.23 9.05
CA ILE A 26 -21.23 4.02 9.78
C ILE A 26 -22.55 3.47 9.23
N LEU A 27 -23.56 4.32 9.04
CA LEU A 27 -24.86 3.89 8.52
C LEU A 27 -24.74 3.30 7.11
N GLU A 28 -23.90 3.89 6.25
CA GLU A 28 -23.61 3.35 4.93
C GLU A 28 -22.87 2.01 4.98
N ALA A 29 -21.87 1.87 5.87
CA ALA A 29 -21.16 0.62 6.09
C ALA A 29 -22.10 -0.49 6.57
N GLU A 30 -22.99 -0.19 7.52
CA GLU A 30 -23.97 -1.16 8.01
C GLU A 30 -25.00 -1.53 6.94
N LYS A 31 -25.53 -0.55 6.18
CA LYS A 31 -26.44 -0.81 5.05
C LYS A 31 -25.75 -1.70 4.01
N TRP A 32 -24.48 -1.41 3.71
CA TRP A 32 -23.68 -2.22 2.81
C TRP A 32 -23.54 -3.66 3.32
N PHE A 33 -23.23 -3.83 4.62
CA PHE A 33 -23.03 -5.15 5.23
C PHE A 33 -24.33 -5.96 5.32
N ARG A 34 -25.45 -5.32 5.69
CA ARG A 34 -26.77 -5.98 5.71
C ARG A 34 -27.17 -6.52 4.33
N ASN A 35 -26.73 -5.87 3.26
CA ASN A 35 -26.98 -6.29 1.89
C ASN A 35 -25.88 -7.23 1.32
N LEU A 36 -24.93 -7.69 2.13
CA LEU A 36 -23.80 -8.50 1.67
C LEU A 36 -24.25 -9.81 1.02
N SER A 37 -25.29 -10.46 1.56
CA SER A 37 -25.85 -11.70 1.02
C SER A 37 -26.45 -11.56 -0.39
N GLN A 38 -26.80 -10.32 -0.78
CA GLN A 38 -27.34 -10.01 -2.10
C GLN A 38 -26.23 -9.64 -3.11
N ARG A 39 -25.01 -9.38 -2.62
CA ARG A 39 -23.88 -9.04 -3.47
C ARG A 39 -23.25 -10.30 -4.05
N ARG A 40 -22.75 -10.17 -5.26
CA ARG A 40 -22.00 -11.23 -5.95
C ARG A 40 -20.52 -10.92 -5.84
N GLU A 41 -19.75 -11.96 -5.57
CA GLU A 41 -18.29 -11.87 -5.66
C GLU A 41 -17.88 -11.51 -7.09
N LYS A 42 -16.94 -10.57 -7.18
CA LYS A 42 -16.29 -10.13 -8.41
C LYS A 42 -14.85 -10.59 -8.39
N VAL A 43 -14.28 -10.80 -9.57
CA VAL A 43 -12.86 -11.07 -9.74
C VAL A 43 -12.22 -9.99 -10.60
N ALA A 44 -10.97 -9.66 -10.33
CA ALA A 44 -10.17 -8.76 -11.15
C ALA A 44 -8.74 -9.27 -11.28
N LYS A 45 -8.17 -9.02 -12.46
CA LYS A 45 -6.73 -9.09 -12.71
C LYS A 45 -6.23 -7.67 -12.90
N LEU A 46 -5.26 -7.25 -12.09
CA LEU A 46 -4.61 -5.95 -12.20
C LEU A 46 -3.15 -6.17 -12.58
N ARG A 47 -2.61 -5.31 -13.43
CA ARG A 47 -1.18 -5.26 -13.74
C ARG A 47 -0.76 -3.80 -13.64
N PHE A 48 0.32 -3.55 -12.91
CA PHE A 48 0.88 -2.21 -12.70
C PHE A 48 2.34 -2.33 -12.29
N TYR A 49 3.03 -1.19 -12.27
CA TYR A 49 4.44 -1.09 -11.94
C TYR A 49 4.65 -0.16 -10.75
N ILE A 50 5.58 -0.52 -9.86
CA ILE A 50 6.01 0.30 -8.74
C ILE A 50 7.37 0.90 -9.08
N GLN A 51 7.50 2.21 -8.86
CA GLN A 51 8.70 2.98 -9.12
C GLN A 51 9.46 3.20 -7.80
N ASP A 52 10.46 2.34 -7.55
CA ASP A 52 11.26 2.30 -6.32
C ASP A 52 12.46 3.24 -6.42
N VAL A 53 12.44 4.35 -5.68
CA VAL A 53 13.57 5.28 -5.60
C VAL A 53 14.26 5.10 -4.26
N LEU A 54 15.33 4.30 -4.24
CA LEU A 54 16.02 3.87 -3.01
C LEU A 54 17.00 4.90 -2.46
N GLY A 55 17.37 5.92 -3.26
CA GLY A 55 18.34 6.95 -2.86
C GLY A 55 18.20 8.25 -3.66
N GLY A 56 19.12 9.18 -3.43
CA GLY A 56 19.11 10.49 -4.07
C GLY A 56 18.12 11.49 -3.46
N PRO A 57 18.06 12.72 -3.99
CA PRO A 57 17.25 13.81 -3.43
C PRO A 57 15.74 13.55 -3.48
N ASN A 58 15.29 12.62 -4.32
CA ASN A 58 13.88 12.25 -4.51
C ASN A 58 13.57 10.84 -4.00
N ALA A 59 14.37 10.32 -3.06
CA ALA A 59 14.16 9.00 -2.46
C ALA A 59 12.74 8.85 -1.91
N THR A 60 12.11 7.73 -2.24
CA THR A 60 10.77 7.35 -1.79
C THR A 60 10.80 6.22 -0.76
N ILE A 61 12.00 5.77 -0.41
CA ILE A 61 12.26 4.68 0.53
C ILE A 61 13.31 5.16 1.53
N TRP A 62 13.04 4.98 2.83
CA TRP A 62 13.93 5.39 3.89
C TRP A 62 14.07 4.28 4.93
N GLU A 63 15.29 4.06 5.39
CA GLU A 63 15.50 3.20 6.55
C GLU A 63 15.07 3.94 7.82
N VAL A 64 14.21 3.29 8.61
CA VAL A 64 13.63 3.87 9.83
C VAL A 64 14.09 3.17 11.10
N ALA A 65 14.59 1.94 10.97
CA ALA A 65 15.19 1.20 12.07
C ALA A 65 16.18 0.15 11.54
N ARG A 66 17.19 -0.15 12.35
CA ARG A 66 18.14 -1.25 12.15
C ARG A 66 18.51 -1.87 13.49
N SER A 67 18.98 -3.11 13.45
CA SER A 67 19.60 -3.78 14.60
C SER A 67 21.12 -3.70 14.53
N ASN A 68 21.81 -3.91 15.65
CA ASN A 68 23.28 -4.01 15.66
C ASN A 68 23.80 -5.14 14.76
N VAL A 69 23.01 -6.20 14.56
CA VAL A 69 23.38 -7.31 13.67
C VAL A 69 23.21 -6.98 12.19
N THR A 70 22.48 -5.91 11.84
CA THR A 70 22.16 -5.56 10.46
C THR A 70 23.41 -5.32 9.62
N SER A 71 24.41 -4.60 10.15
CA SER A 71 25.66 -4.33 9.43
C SER A 71 26.59 -5.53 9.31
N LEU A 72 26.39 -6.56 10.12
CA LEU A 72 27.16 -7.81 10.10
C LEU A 72 26.46 -8.90 9.26
N SER A 73 25.20 -8.67 8.89
CA SER A 73 24.38 -9.63 8.18
C SER A 73 24.50 -9.45 6.67
N HIS A 74 24.80 -10.53 5.95
CA HIS A 74 24.80 -10.54 4.49
C HIS A 74 23.41 -10.28 3.87
N THR A 75 22.33 -10.50 4.62
CA THR A 75 20.94 -10.27 4.18
C THR A 75 20.36 -8.96 4.71
N MET A 76 21.19 -8.14 5.38
CA MET A 76 20.74 -6.94 6.11
C MET A 76 19.68 -7.24 7.17
N PHE A 77 19.72 -8.42 7.79
CA PHE A 77 18.72 -8.86 8.76
C PHE A 77 18.41 -7.80 9.83
N GLY A 78 17.12 -7.55 10.06
CA GLY A 78 16.63 -6.57 11.03
C GLY A 78 16.57 -5.12 10.50
N GLN A 79 16.92 -4.88 9.24
CA GLN A 79 16.70 -3.58 8.59
C GLN A 79 15.21 -3.37 8.30
N ILE A 80 14.67 -2.24 8.73
CA ILE A 80 13.28 -1.83 8.47
C ILE A 80 13.28 -0.56 7.64
N ARG A 81 12.56 -0.58 6.52
CA ARG A 81 12.36 0.58 5.65
C ARG A 81 10.89 0.95 5.57
N VAL A 82 10.62 2.26 5.52
CA VAL A 82 9.33 2.83 5.12
C VAL A 82 9.38 3.22 3.65
N LEU A 83 8.26 3.05 2.95
CA LEU A 83 8.15 3.40 1.55
C LEU A 83 6.82 4.08 1.20
N ASP A 84 6.90 4.97 0.20
CA ASP A 84 5.78 5.62 -0.47
C ASP A 84 6.13 5.78 -1.96
N ASN A 85 6.00 4.68 -2.71
CA ASN A 85 6.41 4.59 -4.10
C ASN A 85 5.27 4.92 -5.07
N LEU A 86 5.59 5.44 -6.25
CA LEU A 86 4.59 5.70 -7.29
C LEU A 86 4.16 4.38 -7.94
N ILE A 87 2.85 4.24 -8.18
CA ILE A 87 2.30 3.17 -9.03
C ILE A 87 1.97 3.74 -10.41
N THR A 88 2.43 3.09 -11.47
CA THR A 88 2.18 3.46 -12.87
C THR A 88 1.56 2.31 -13.68
N ALA A 89 0.89 2.67 -14.79
CA ALA A 89 0.27 1.70 -15.69
C ALA A 89 1.31 0.91 -16.52
N GLU A 90 2.41 1.56 -16.90
CA GLU A 90 3.51 0.98 -17.69
C GLU A 90 4.84 1.11 -16.93
N PRO A 91 5.93 0.42 -17.36
CA PRO A 91 7.23 0.53 -16.70
C PRO A 91 7.79 1.95 -16.66
N ASP A 92 7.44 2.78 -17.66
CA ASP A 92 7.82 4.19 -17.70
C ASP A 92 7.15 4.97 -16.56
N ARG A 93 7.97 5.65 -15.75
CA ARG A 93 7.55 6.51 -14.65
C ARG A 93 6.63 7.66 -15.05
N ASN A 94 6.67 8.06 -16.32
CA ASN A 94 5.86 9.14 -16.88
C ASN A 94 4.53 8.64 -17.47
N SER A 95 4.30 7.32 -17.49
CA SER A 95 3.01 6.75 -17.87
C SER A 95 1.91 7.11 -16.85
N GLU A 96 0.68 6.66 -17.11
CA GLU A 96 -0.46 6.97 -16.26
C GLU A 96 -0.17 6.61 -14.78
N LYS A 97 -0.34 7.60 -13.91
CA LYS A 97 -0.13 7.47 -12.46
C LYS A 97 -1.39 6.88 -11.84
N LEU A 98 -1.30 5.66 -11.33
CA LEU A 98 -2.45 4.92 -10.82
C LEU A 98 -2.65 5.06 -9.31
N GLY A 99 -1.59 5.42 -8.57
CA GLY A 99 -1.65 5.43 -7.11
C GLY A 99 -0.29 5.43 -6.43
N ARG A 100 -0.26 4.91 -5.20
CA ARG A 100 0.92 4.80 -4.34
C ARG A 100 1.03 3.43 -3.71
N ALA A 101 2.23 2.90 -3.58
CA ALA A 101 2.53 1.73 -2.75
C ALA A 101 3.14 2.22 -1.44
N GLN A 102 2.47 1.96 -0.32
CA GLN A 102 2.79 2.56 0.98
C GLN A 102 2.89 1.51 2.08
N GLY A 103 3.91 1.59 2.92
CA GLY A 103 4.02 0.71 4.07
C GLY A 103 5.45 0.48 4.55
N LEU A 104 5.68 -0.71 5.10
CA LEU A 104 6.96 -1.13 5.65
C LEU A 104 7.45 -2.41 4.97
N VAL A 105 8.77 -2.50 4.83
CA VAL A 105 9.46 -3.75 4.49
C VAL A 105 10.58 -4.00 5.48
N THR A 106 10.76 -5.26 5.85
CA THR A 106 11.79 -5.67 6.81
C THR A 106 12.63 -6.81 6.24
N SER A 107 13.94 -6.69 6.23
CA SER A 107 14.83 -7.82 5.96
C SER A 107 14.73 -8.83 7.10
N ALA A 108 13.99 -9.91 6.88
CA ALA A 108 13.51 -10.81 7.94
C ALA A 108 14.03 -12.24 7.84
N ASP A 109 14.92 -12.51 6.89
CA ASP A 109 15.51 -13.83 6.66
C ASP A 109 17.03 -13.78 6.92
N LEU A 110 17.53 -14.77 7.68
CA LEU A 110 18.95 -14.84 8.07
C LEU A 110 19.84 -15.39 6.96
N ARG A 111 19.27 -16.02 5.93
CA ARG A 111 20.00 -16.79 4.91
C ARG A 111 19.75 -16.25 3.51
N GLU A 112 18.52 -15.87 3.22
CA GLU A 112 18.11 -15.36 1.91
C GLU A 112 17.86 -13.85 1.96
N SER A 113 18.05 -13.15 0.84
CA SER A 113 17.58 -11.78 0.69
C SER A 113 16.06 -11.80 0.56
N ALA A 114 15.36 -11.78 1.70
CA ALA A 114 13.91 -11.82 1.73
C ALA A 114 13.32 -10.76 2.68
N LEU A 115 12.31 -10.08 2.16
CA LEU A 115 11.58 -9.03 2.86
C LEU A 115 10.28 -9.59 3.45
N ALA A 116 9.99 -9.27 4.70
CA ALA A 116 8.63 -9.28 5.21
C ALA A 116 7.94 -8.00 4.74
N MET A 117 6.89 -8.16 3.95
CA MET A 117 6.13 -7.08 3.32
C MET A 117 4.92 -6.73 4.18
N ASN A 118 4.69 -5.43 4.41
CA ASN A 118 3.45 -4.89 4.94
C ASN A 118 3.10 -3.66 4.11
N LEU A 119 2.42 -3.86 2.99
CA LEU A 119 2.17 -2.84 1.98
C LEU A 119 0.69 -2.65 1.69
N ASN A 120 0.32 -1.40 1.39
CA ASN A 120 -0.95 -1.03 0.81
C ASN A 120 -0.72 -0.44 -0.58
N PHE A 121 -1.44 -0.95 -1.58
CA PHE A 121 -1.59 -0.29 -2.87
C PHE A 121 -2.80 0.63 -2.81
N VAL A 122 -2.55 1.93 -2.79
CA VAL A 122 -3.53 3.01 -2.67
C VAL A 122 -3.81 3.58 -4.06
N PHE A 123 -4.93 3.20 -4.66
CA PHE A 123 -5.29 3.66 -6.00
C PHE A 123 -5.94 5.04 -5.95
N THR A 124 -5.47 5.96 -6.79
CA THR A 124 -5.95 7.35 -6.86
C THR A 124 -6.45 7.74 -8.26
N ALA A 125 -6.45 6.81 -9.21
CA ALA A 125 -6.92 7.02 -10.57
C ALA A 125 -7.71 5.82 -11.10
N GLY A 126 -8.34 6.02 -12.26
CA GLY A 126 -9.11 4.98 -12.96
C GLY A 126 -10.29 4.44 -12.15
N ARG A 127 -10.72 3.23 -12.52
CA ARG A 127 -11.91 2.56 -11.97
C ARG A 127 -11.82 2.17 -10.48
N TYR A 128 -10.64 2.24 -9.89
CA TYR A 128 -10.37 1.82 -8.51
C TYR A 128 -9.95 3.00 -7.62
N ASN A 129 -10.08 4.24 -8.10
CA ASN A 129 -9.78 5.44 -7.32
C ASN A 129 -10.45 5.42 -5.93
N GLY A 130 -9.68 5.74 -4.89
CA GLY A 130 -10.11 5.77 -3.50
C GLY A 130 -10.17 4.40 -2.82
N SER A 131 -9.73 3.34 -3.52
CA SER A 131 -9.70 1.97 -2.98
C SER A 131 -8.28 1.51 -2.72
N THR A 132 -8.14 0.51 -1.84
CA THR A 132 -6.82 -0.07 -1.52
C THR A 132 -6.82 -1.59 -1.60
N LEU A 133 -5.64 -2.17 -1.85
CA LEU A 133 -5.33 -3.58 -1.64
C LEU A 133 -4.17 -3.71 -0.65
N CYS A 134 -4.21 -4.71 0.22
CA CYS A 134 -3.19 -4.96 1.23
C CYS A 134 -2.41 -6.25 0.92
N ILE A 135 -1.07 -6.15 0.98
CA ILE A 135 -0.13 -7.26 0.84
C ILE A 135 0.59 -7.46 2.19
N LEU A 136 0.56 -8.69 2.68
CA LEU A 136 1.24 -9.09 3.91
C LEU A 136 1.89 -10.46 3.74
N GLY A 137 3.20 -10.54 3.50
CA GLY A 137 3.86 -11.81 3.23
C GLY A 137 5.36 -11.73 3.02
N ARG A 138 5.99 -12.89 2.77
CA ARG A 138 7.44 -13.02 2.51
C ARG A 138 7.74 -12.81 1.04
N ASN A 139 8.73 -11.98 0.73
CA ASN A 139 9.17 -11.63 -0.62
C ASN A 139 10.67 -11.92 -0.80
N PRO A 140 11.07 -13.09 -1.33
CA PRO A 140 12.48 -13.42 -1.62
C PRO A 140 12.95 -12.69 -2.88
N ILE A 141 13.58 -11.52 -2.74
CA ILE A 141 13.78 -10.57 -3.85
C ILE A 141 14.77 -11.03 -4.92
N ASP A 142 15.58 -12.04 -4.63
CA ASP A 142 16.54 -12.64 -5.57
C ASP A 142 15.89 -13.68 -6.51
N THR A 143 14.59 -13.96 -6.35
CA THR A 143 13.87 -14.91 -7.21
C THR A 143 12.85 -14.22 -8.12
N MET A 144 12.44 -14.94 -9.17
CA MET A 144 11.39 -14.53 -10.09
C MET A 144 10.05 -15.13 -9.68
N ASN A 145 8.96 -14.48 -10.12
CA ASN A 145 7.57 -14.88 -9.93
C ASN A 145 7.20 -15.06 -8.45
N ARG A 146 7.50 -14.04 -7.64
CA ARG A 146 7.32 -14.08 -6.19
C ARG A 146 5.84 -13.92 -5.87
N GLU A 147 5.24 -14.97 -5.32
CA GLU A 147 3.83 -14.95 -4.91
C GLU A 147 3.66 -14.26 -3.55
N LEU A 148 2.80 -13.26 -3.49
CA LEU A 148 2.49 -12.49 -2.27
C LEU A 148 0.97 -12.46 -2.05
N PRO A 149 0.48 -12.80 -0.85
CA PRO A 149 -0.94 -12.86 -0.58
C PRO A 149 -1.56 -11.46 -0.54
N VAL A 150 -2.75 -11.33 -1.14
CA VAL A 150 -3.66 -10.20 -0.91
C VAL A 150 -4.53 -10.55 0.28
N VAL A 151 -4.33 -9.85 1.38
CA VAL A 151 -4.97 -10.16 2.68
C VAL A 151 -6.17 -9.28 2.99
N GLY A 152 -6.46 -8.29 2.15
CA GLY A 152 -7.58 -7.38 2.34
C GLY A 152 -7.60 -6.23 1.35
N GLY A 153 -8.59 -5.36 1.52
CA GLY A 153 -8.75 -4.14 0.73
C GLY A 153 -9.85 -3.23 1.28
N THR A 154 -9.89 -2.02 0.75
CA THR A 154 -10.89 -0.99 1.11
C THR A 154 -11.60 -0.45 -0.13
N GLY A 155 -12.63 0.35 0.07
CA GLY A 155 -13.43 0.91 -1.03
C GLY A 155 -14.10 -0.20 -1.83
N VAL A 156 -13.86 -0.24 -3.14
CA VAL A 156 -14.39 -1.28 -4.02
C VAL A 156 -13.84 -2.66 -3.72
N PHE A 157 -12.68 -2.78 -3.05
CA PHE A 157 -12.04 -4.03 -2.69
C PHE A 157 -12.37 -4.49 -1.27
N ARG A 158 -13.54 -4.09 -0.73
CA ARG A 158 -13.98 -4.59 0.56
C ARG A 158 -14.11 -6.12 0.51
N MET A 159 -13.67 -6.80 1.58
CA MET A 159 -13.57 -8.27 1.66
C MET A 159 -12.62 -8.91 0.62
N ALA A 160 -11.67 -8.14 0.08
CA ALA A 160 -10.73 -8.66 -0.90
C ALA A 160 -9.85 -9.79 -0.36
N ARG A 161 -9.65 -10.82 -1.18
CA ARG A 161 -8.68 -11.91 -0.98
C ARG A 161 -8.09 -12.36 -2.30
N GLY A 162 -6.87 -12.87 -2.28
CA GLY A 162 -6.22 -13.39 -3.48
C GLY A 162 -4.71 -13.42 -3.34
N PHE A 163 -4.02 -13.26 -4.46
CA PHE A 163 -2.57 -13.29 -4.52
C PHE A 163 -2.06 -12.35 -5.60
N SER A 164 -0.78 -12.05 -5.54
CA SER A 164 -0.06 -11.30 -6.56
C SER A 164 1.22 -12.02 -6.92
N ILE A 165 1.64 -11.89 -8.17
CA ILE A 165 2.97 -12.30 -8.63
C ILE A 165 3.77 -11.02 -8.87
N SER A 166 4.92 -10.93 -8.21
CA SER A 166 5.84 -9.80 -8.33
C SER A 166 7.16 -10.20 -8.99
N ASN A 167 7.66 -9.31 -9.85
CA ASN A 167 8.98 -9.42 -10.50
C ASN A 167 9.73 -8.09 -10.41
N THR A 168 11.05 -8.18 -10.37
CA THR A 168 11.90 -7.00 -10.59
C THR A 168 12.01 -6.81 -12.10
N TYR A 169 11.38 -5.77 -12.65
CA TYR A 169 11.37 -5.49 -14.08
C TYR A 169 12.72 -4.92 -14.55
N SER A 170 13.25 -3.95 -13.80
CA SER A 170 14.57 -3.36 -14.05
C SER A 170 15.15 -2.75 -12.78
N TYR A 171 16.47 -2.61 -12.72
CA TYR A 171 17.17 -1.90 -11.67
C TYR A 171 18.37 -1.13 -12.24
N ASP A 172 18.42 0.17 -11.99
CA ASP A 172 19.55 1.04 -12.28
C ASP A 172 20.39 1.21 -11.00
N PRO A 173 21.62 0.67 -10.95
CA PRO A 173 22.47 0.76 -9.76
C PRO A 173 23.08 2.15 -9.56
N VAL A 174 23.16 2.99 -10.60
CA VAL A 174 23.74 4.34 -10.52
C VAL A 174 22.73 5.29 -9.88
N GLU A 175 21.50 5.25 -10.38
CA GLU A 175 20.40 6.07 -9.87
C GLU A 175 19.73 5.47 -8.62
N ASN A 176 20.10 4.22 -8.28
CA ASN A 176 19.48 3.43 -7.21
C ASN A 176 17.96 3.36 -7.40
N TYR A 177 17.55 3.01 -8.63
CA TYR A 177 16.18 3.09 -9.12
C TYR A 177 15.68 1.74 -9.62
N GLY A 178 14.63 1.21 -8.98
CA GLY A 178 13.99 -0.05 -9.34
C GLY A 178 12.63 0.17 -10.00
N VAL A 179 12.28 -0.73 -10.92
CA VAL A 179 10.91 -0.89 -11.41
C VAL A 179 10.45 -2.28 -11.05
N LEU A 180 9.36 -2.39 -10.28
CA LEU A 180 8.78 -3.66 -9.89
C LEU A 180 7.46 -3.88 -10.62
N GLU A 181 7.29 -5.03 -11.24
CA GLU A 181 6.02 -5.44 -11.83
C GLU A 181 5.18 -6.19 -10.79
N TYR A 182 3.90 -5.86 -10.71
CA TYR A 182 2.91 -6.62 -9.96
C TYR A 182 1.75 -7.03 -10.87
N THR A 183 1.44 -8.33 -10.86
CA THR A 183 0.17 -8.84 -11.37
C THR A 183 -0.67 -9.37 -10.21
N VAL A 184 -1.80 -8.74 -9.93
CA VAL A 184 -2.68 -9.09 -8.81
C VAL A 184 -3.92 -9.81 -9.32
N TYR A 185 -4.26 -10.94 -8.70
CA TYR A 185 -5.50 -11.68 -8.88
C TYR A 185 -6.31 -11.59 -7.60
N VAL A 186 -7.46 -10.92 -7.65
CA VAL A 186 -8.25 -10.60 -6.45
C VAL A 186 -9.72 -10.93 -6.65
N SER A 187 -10.34 -11.53 -5.63
CA SER A 187 -11.79 -11.63 -5.48
C SER A 187 -12.28 -10.66 -4.40
N TYR A 188 -13.43 -10.01 -4.60
CA TYR A 188 -13.98 -8.96 -3.72
C TYR A 188 -15.50 -8.81 -3.90
N VAL A 189 -16.19 -8.04 -3.04
CA VAL A 189 -17.68 -7.98 -2.98
C VAL A 189 -18.25 -6.55 -3.08
#